data_AF-A0AAN0RMQ2-F1
#
_entry.id   AF-A0AAN0RMQ2-F1
#
_cell.length_a   1.000
_cell.length_b   1.000
_cell.length_c   1.000
_cell.angle_alpha   90.00
_cell.angle_beta   90.00
_cell.angle_gamma   90.00
#
_symmetry.space_group_name_H-M   'P 1'
#
loop_
_entity.id
_entity.type
_entity.pdbx_description
1 polymer ?
#
loop_
_entity_poly.entity_id
_entity_poly.type
_entity_poly.pdbx_seq_one_letter_code
_entity_poly.pdbx_strand_id
1 'polypeptide(L)' 'MQATESFMDHEIRVEATRNANGAWVAQVRIFRDGVPVELPAPELVTPEWLTCDEALRGGIDQGRIMLKTHDR' A
#
# COMPACT_ATOMS: atom_id res chain seq x y z
N MET A 1 9.33 -1.31 -8.22
CA MET A 1 8.24 -1.13 -9.21
C MET A 1 7.09 -0.41 -8.54
N GLN A 2 6.14 0.15 -9.29
CA GLN A 2 5.07 0.96 -8.71
C GLN A 2 3.70 0.60 -9.29
N ALA A 3 2.66 0.78 -8.49
CA ALA A 3 1.26 0.71 -8.89
C ALA A 3 0.49 1.88 -8.26
N THR A 4 -0.58 2.31 -8.92
CA THR A 4 -1.49 3.34 -8.38
C THR A 4 -2.92 2.94 -8.67
N GLU A 5 -3.80 3.17 -7.69
CA GLU A 5 -5.24 2.97 -7.82
C GLU A 5 -5.99 4.15 -7.19
N SER A 6 -7.10 4.57 -7.82
CA SER A 6 -8.04 5.51 -7.22
C SER A 6 -9.14 4.74 -6.47
N PHE A 7 -9.39 5.10 -5.21
CA PHE A 7 -10.37 4.45 -4.34
C PHE A 7 -10.93 5.46 -3.31
N MET A 8 -12.27 5.57 -3.19
CA MET A 8 -12.94 6.48 -2.24
C MET A 8 -12.42 7.94 -2.26
N ASP A 9 -12.27 8.55 -3.43
CA ASP A 9 -11.68 9.90 -3.60
C ASP A 9 -10.21 10.05 -3.12
N HIS A 10 -9.50 8.92 -2.95
CA HIS A 10 -8.08 8.89 -2.62
C HIS A 10 -7.28 8.16 -3.71
N GLU A 11 -6.00 8.45 -3.79
CA GLU A 11 -5.02 7.69 -4.57
C GLU A 11 -4.20 6.79 -3.63
N ILE A 12 -4.23 5.50 -3.88
CA ILE A 12 -3.36 4.51 -3.24
C ILE A 12 -2.14 4.35 -4.13
N ARG A 13 -0.96 4.77 -3.66
CA ARG A 13 0.31 4.58 -4.36
C ARG A 13 1.13 3.52 -3.66
N VAL A 14 1.54 2.50 -4.39
CA VAL A 14 2.29 1.36 -3.87
C VAL A 14 3.63 1.28 -4.56
N GLU A 15 4.68 1.17 -3.75
CA GLU A 15 6.03 0.92 -4.21
C GLU A 15 6.49 -0.46 -3.70
N ALA A 16 6.83 -1.34 -4.62
CA ALA A 16 7.38 -2.66 -4.30
C ALA A 16 8.91 -2.64 -4.45
N THR A 17 9.62 -3.04 -3.39
CA THR A 17 11.08 -3.10 -3.31
C THR A 17 11.53 -4.46 -2.76
N ARG A 18 12.77 -4.86 -3.05
CA ARG A 18 13.37 -6.04 -2.44
C ARG A 18 14.02 -5.68 -1.12
N ASN A 19 13.78 -6.46 -0.08
CA ASN A 19 14.44 -6.32 1.20
C ASN A 19 15.77 -7.12 1.25
N ALA A 20 16.47 -7.09 2.39
CA ALA A 20 17.74 -7.78 2.59
C ALA A 20 17.66 -9.32 2.44
N ASN A 21 16.48 -9.90 2.65
CA ASN A 21 16.23 -11.34 2.49
C ASN A 21 15.90 -11.72 1.03
N GLY A 22 15.86 -10.74 0.12
CA GLY A 22 15.50 -10.93 -1.28
C GLY A 22 14.00 -11.01 -1.54
N ALA A 23 13.17 -10.91 -0.49
CA ALA A 23 11.71 -10.88 -0.61
C ALA A 23 11.22 -9.49 -1.05
N TRP A 24 10.05 -9.47 -1.69
CA TRP A 24 9.40 -8.23 -2.10
C TRP A 24 8.50 -7.70 -0.99
N VAL A 25 8.66 -6.42 -0.65
CA VAL A 25 7.83 -5.71 0.34
C VAL A 25 7.16 -4.52 -0.30
N ALA A 26 5.97 -4.19 0.18
CA ALA A 26 5.16 -3.09 -0.32
C ALA A 26 5.21 -1.90 0.64
N GLN A 27 5.54 -0.72 0.12
CA GLN A 27 5.34 0.55 0.80
C GLN A 27 4.07 1.20 0.23
N VAL A 28 3.08 1.40 1.09
CA VAL A 28 1.81 2.04 0.74
C VAL A 28 1.85 3.50 1.18
N ARG A 29 1.39 4.41 0.32
CA ARG A 29 1.17 5.83 0.62
C ARG A 29 -0.20 6.23 0.06
N ILE A 30 -0.95 7.02 0.83
CA ILE A 30 -2.28 7.48 0.46
C ILE A 30 -2.23 8.98 0.17
N PHE A 31 -2.95 9.42 -0.86
CA PHE A 31 -3.08 10.81 -1.23
C PHE A 31 -4.54 11.17 -1.47
N ARG A 32 -4.88 12.45 -1.33
CA ARG A 32 -6.14 13.04 -1.78
C ARG A 32 -5.81 14.31 -2.54
N ASP A 33 -6.24 14.40 -3.80
CA ASP A 33 -5.90 15.52 -4.69
C ASP A 33 -4.38 15.80 -4.75
N GLY A 34 -3.57 14.73 -4.80
CA GLY A 34 -2.11 14.82 -4.78
C GLY A 34 -1.46 15.19 -3.43
N VAL A 35 -2.24 15.45 -2.38
CA VAL A 35 -1.75 15.75 -1.03
C VAL A 35 -1.65 14.47 -0.22
N PRO A 36 -0.49 14.16 0.42
CA PRO A 36 -0.36 12.97 1.26
C PRO A 36 -1.34 13.00 2.43
N VAL A 37 -1.98 11.86 2.70
CA VAL A 37 -2.85 11.65 3.85
C VAL A 37 -2.20 10.62 4.77
N GLU A 38 -1.93 11.02 6.01
CA GLU A 38 -1.47 10.09 7.04
C GLU A 38 -2.67 9.33 7.61
N LEU A 39 -2.73 8.04 7.31
CA LEU A 39 -3.67 7.11 7.93
C LEU A 39 -2.91 6.22 8.90
N PRO A 40 -3.50 5.84 10.04
CA PRO A 40 -2.91 4.83 10.90
C PRO A 40 -2.73 3.56 10.06
N ALA A 41 -1.48 3.15 9.89
CA ALA A 41 -1.22 1.85 9.32
C ALA A 41 -1.79 0.80 10.29
N PRO A 42 -2.54 -0.20 9.82
CA PRO A 42 -2.91 -1.30 10.67
C PRO A 42 -1.63 -1.91 11.27
N GLU A 43 -1.70 -2.38 12.52
CA GLU A 43 -0.62 -3.12 13.20
C GLU A 43 -0.41 -4.49 12.53
N LEU A 44 -0.08 -4.48 11.24
CA LEU A 44 0.24 -5.65 10.45
C LEU A 44 1.73 -5.61 10.18
N VAL A 45 2.40 -6.72 10.46
CA VAL A 45 3.74 -6.98 9.93
C VAL A 45 3.64 -6.85 8.41
N THR A 46 4.45 -5.98 7.81
CA THR A 46 4.54 -5.84 6.35
C THR A 46 4.83 -7.22 5.73
N PRO A 47 3.93 -7.77 4.92
CA PRO A 47 4.15 -9.09 4.35
C PRO A 47 5.36 -9.12 3.41
N GLU A 48 6.09 -10.24 3.44
CA GLU A 48 7.16 -10.54 2.51
C GLU A 48 6.63 -11.44 1.39
N TRP A 49 6.75 -10.98 0.14
CA TRP A 49 6.21 -11.65 -1.04
C TRP A 49 7.31 -12.26 -1.90
N LEU A 50 6.96 -13.35 -2.61
CA LEU A 50 7.88 -14.00 -3.53
C LEU A 50 8.06 -13.20 -4.83
N THR A 51 7.01 -12.52 -5.28
CA THR A 51 7.01 -11.75 -6.53
C THR A 51 6.68 -10.28 -6.30
N CYS A 52 7.13 -9.44 -7.25
CA CYS A 52 6.79 -8.02 -7.22
C CYS A 52 5.29 -7.77 -7.43
N ASP A 53 4.65 -8.52 -8.34
CA ASP A 53 3.22 -8.39 -8.61
C ASP A 53 2.34 -8.72 -7.41
N GLU A 54 2.77 -9.68 -6.58
CA GLU A 54 2.10 -9.97 -5.31
C GLU A 54 2.27 -8.82 -4.31
N ALA A 55 3.47 -8.26 -4.18
CA ALA A 55 3.69 -7.10 -3.32
C ALA A 55 2.86 -5.89 -3.76
N LEU A 56 2.77 -5.62 -5.07
CA LEU A 56 1.95 -4.53 -5.58
C LEU A 56 0.45 -4.75 -5.29
N ARG A 57 -0.09 -5.93 -5.58
CA ARG A 57 -1.50 -6.26 -5.29
C ARG A 57 -1.81 -6.22 -3.79
N GLY A 58 -0.95 -6.84 -2.97
CA GLY A 58 -1.09 -6.82 -1.51
C GLY A 58 -1.06 -5.40 -0.93
N GLY A 59 -0.20 -4.53 -1.45
CA GLY A 59 -0.17 -3.12 -1.04
C GLY A 59 -1.44 -2.35 -1.40
N ILE A 60 -2.06 -2.63 -2.57
CA ILE A 60 -3.33 -2.00 -2.95
C ILE A 60 -4.45 -2.44 -2.02
N ASP A 61 -4.54 -3.75 -1.74
CA ASP A 61 -5.55 -4.27 -0.82
C ASP A 61 -5.37 -3.71 0.61
N GLN A 62 -4.12 -3.58 1.07
CA GLN A 62 -3.82 -2.92 2.34
C GLN A 62 -4.25 -1.44 2.35
N GLY A 63 -4.01 -0.68 1.27
CA GLY A 63 -4.48 0.70 1.15
C GLY A 63 -6.00 0.82 1.19
N ARG A 64 -6.73 -0.10 0.55
CA ARG A 64 -8.20 -0.14 0.63
C ARG A 64 -8.69 -0.42 2.05
N ILE A 65 -8.01 -1.29 2.80
CA ILE A 65 -8.34 -1.57 4.20
C ILE A 65 -8.12 -0.32 5.06
N MET A 66 -6.97 0.36 4.93
CA MET A 66 -6.68 1.61 5.65
C MET A 66 -7.79 2.64 5.46
N LEU A 67 -8.23 2.86 4.21
CA LEU A 67 -9.28 3.82 3.88
C LEU A 67 -10.65 3.42 4.45
N LYS A 68 -11.04 2.15 4.29
CA LYS A 68 -12.32 1.65 4.84
C LYS A 68 -12.38 1.70 6.37
N THR A 69 -11.26 1.49 7.04
CA THR A 69 -11.21 1.54 8.51
C THR A 69 -11.20 2.97 9.03
N HIS A 70 -10.67 3.94 8.27
CA HIS A 70 -10.62 5.34 8.67
C HIS A 70 -11.94 6.11 8.46
N ASP A 71 -12.74 5.74 7.45
CA ASP A 71 -14.02 6.40 7.13
C ASP A 71 -15.22 5.88 7.99
N ARG A 72 -14.95 5.19 9.10
CA ARG A 72 -15.96 4.55 9.95
C ARG A 72 -16.24 5.33 11.24
#